data_AF-A0AAV6VPP5-F1
#
_entry.id   AF-A0AAV6VPP5-F1
#
_cell.length_a   1.000
_cell.length_b   1.000
_cell.length_c   1.000
_cell.angle_alpha   90.00
_cell.angle_beta   90.00
_cell.angle_gamma   90.00
#
_symmetry.space_group_name_H-M   'P 1'
#
loop_
_entity.id
_entity.type
_entity.pdbx_description
1 polymer ?
#
loop_
_entity_poly.entity_id
_entity_poly.type
_entity_poly.pdbx_seq_one_letter_code
_entity_poly.pdbx_strand_id
1 'polypeptide(L)'
;MVSMHFWHKLRLYTSLLHRVNKHIILSMAPRNPKRESPDDLSSEDCSSDSFRRSSSKHHRPLDKDSEEYKKRRERNNLAVKKSRSKTKLRTQQTVERVNQLREENEMLEAKIKILTKELSFLKDLFLAHAGSAHNHSLSDAELGYLRDEMDHKDVIASANNNSA
;
A
#
# COMPACT_ATOMS: atom_id res chain seq x y z
N MET A 1 -38.77 -2.94 -21.22
CA MET A 1 -38.38 -1.94 -20.20
C MET A 1 -37.33 -2.42 -19.18
N VAL A 2 -37.10 -3.73 -19.00
CA VAL A 2 -36.17 -4.28 -17.99
C VAL A 2 -34.68 -3.95 -18.26
N SER A 3 -34.28 -3.76 -19.52
CA SER A 3 -32.88 -3.52 -19.91
C SER A 3 -32.31 -2.18 -19.41
N MET A 4 -33.10 -1.10 -19.41
CA MET A 4 -32.67 0.22 -18.94
C MET A 4 -32.32 0.22 -17.44
N HIS A 5 -33.09 -0.51 -16.63
CA HIS A 5 -32.81 -0.67 -15.20
C HIS A 5 -31.55 -1.49 -14.91
N PHE A 6 -31.29 -2.52 -15.72
CA PHE A 6 -30.08 -3.32 -15.59
C PHE A 6 -28.81 -2.52 -15.89
N TRP A 7 -28.81 -1.72 -16.96
CA TRP A 7 -27.72 -0.82 -17.31
C TRP A 7 -27.50 0.28 -16.27
N HIS A 8 -28.57 0.80 -15.65
CA HIS A 8 -28.45 1.78 -14.58
C HIS A 8 -27.83 1.16 -13.32
N LYS A 9 -28.27 -0.05 -12.93
CA LYS A 9 -27.65 -0.79 -11.82
C LYS A 9 -26.19 -1.13 -12.11
N LEU A 10 -25.84 -1.51 -13.35
CA LEU A 10 -24.45 -1.79 -13.75
C LEU A 10 -23.58 -0.53 -13.69
N ARG A 11 -24.11 0.64 -14.09
CA ARG A 11 -23.44 1.94 -13.97
C ARG A 11 -23.23 2.37 -12.52
N LEU A 12 -24.20 2.13 -11.65
CA LEU A 12 -24.07 2.41 -10.22
C LEU A 12 -23.07 1.45 -9.56
N TYR A 13 -23.11 0.17 -9.91
CA TYR A 13 -22.22 -0.85 -9.36
C TYR A 13 -20.76 -0.58 -9.74
N THR A 14 -20.49 -0.28 -11.02
CA THR A 14 -19.13 0.10 -11.48
C THR A 14 -18.62 1.38 -10.82
N SER A 15 -19.50 2.37 -10.59
CA SER A 15 -19.14 3.62 -9.89
C SER A 15 -18.87 3.40 -8.40
N LEU A 16 -19.65 2.53 -7.75
CA LEU A 16 -19.48 2.15 -6.35
C LEU A 16 -18.20 1.33 -6.15
N LEU A 17 -17.94 0.35 -7.02
CA LEU A 17 -16.70 -0.43 -7.02
C LEU A 17 -15.48 0.47 -7.17
N HIS A 18 -15.52 1.43 -8.09
CA HIS A 18 -14.46 2.43 -8.25
C HIS A 18 -14.27 3.29 -7.00
N ARG A 19 -15.36 3.67 -6.32
CA ARG A 19 -15.30 4.49 -5.10
C ARG A 19 -14.71 3.70 -3.92
N VAL A 20 -15.09 2.44 -3.75
CA VAL A 20 -14.56 1.54 -2.71
C VAL A 20 -13.09 1.21 -2.98
N ASN A 21 -12.72 0.82 -4.20
CA ASN A 21 -11.32 0.58 -4.56
C ASN A 21 -10.47 1.84 -4.39
N LYS A 22 -10.99 3.03 -4.75
CA LYS A 22 -10.31 4.30 -4.51
C LYS A 22 -10.11 4.57 -3.02
N HIS A 23 -11.11 4.26 -2.19
CA HIS A 23 -11.02 4.43 -0.73
C HIS A 23 -9.97 3.49 -0.12
N ILE A 24 -9.97 2.21 -0.51
CA ILE A 24 -9.00 1.20 -0.04
C ILE A 24 -7.57 1.60 -0.43
N ILE A 25 -7.36 2.01 -1.69
CA ILE A 25 -6.05 2.50 -2.13
C ILE A 25 -5.65 3.76 -1.38
N LEU A 26 -6.58 4.67 -1.06
CA LEU A 26 -6.28 5.88 -0.29
C LEU A 26 -5.95 5.59 1.18
N SER A 27 -6.59 4.57 1.78
CA SER A 27 -6.37 4.20 3.19
C SER A 27 -5.09 3.39 3.40
N MET A 28 -4.66 2.63 2.39
CA MET A 28 -3.40 1.86 2.42
C MET A 28 -2.20 2.66 1.89
N ALA A 29 -2.45 3.80 1.22
CA ALA A 29 -1.37 4.70 0.82
C ALA A 29 -0.62 5.20 2.07
N PRO A 30 0.72 5.21 2.06
CA PRO A 30 1.50 5.65 3.21
C PRO A 30 1.06 7.05 3.63
N ARG A 31 0.82 7.24 4.94
CA ARG A 31 0.66 8.58 5.51
C ARG A 31 1.96 9.31 5.26
N ASN A 32 1.91 10.23 4.29
CA ASN A 32 3.00 11.07 3.81
C ASN A 32 4.11 11.27 4.86
N PRO A 33 5.24 10.52 4.80
CA PRO A 33 6.44 11.02 5.45
C PRO A 33 6.80 12.32 4.71
N LYS A 34 7.21 13.34 5.47
CA LYS A 34 7.45 14.71 5.01
C LYS A 34 7.91 14.78 3.55
N ARG A 35 7.29 15.68 2.77
CA ARG A 35 7.71 16.04 1.41
C ARG A 35 9.21 16.34 1.41
N GLU A 36 10.04 15.39 1.04
CA GLU A 36 11.33 15.67 0.47
C GLU A 36 11.09 15.88 -1.02
N SER A 37 11.44 17.07 -1.48
CA SER A 37 11.30 17.53 -2.84
C SER A 37 12.65 17.38 -3.52
N PRO A 38 12.80 16.47 -4.49
CA PRO A 38 13.79 16.60 -5.53
C PRO A 38 13.08 16.94 -6.85
N ASP A 39 13.45 18.12 -7.36
CA ASP A 39 13.48 18.50 -8.78
C ASP A 39 12.17 18.93 -9.46
N ASP A 40 12.05 20.26 -9.45
CA ASP A 40 11.19 21.11 -10.25
C ASP A 40 11.72 21.20 -11.69
N LEU A 41 11.39 20.24 -12.57
CA LEU A 41 11.70 20.33 -14.00
C LEU A 41 10.59 19.72 -14.87
N SER A 42 9.52 20.49 -15.08
CA SER A 42 8.89 20.70 -16.40
C SER A 42 7.84 21.83 -16.30
N SER A 43 8.32 23.07 -16.16
CA SER A 43 7.49 24.26 -16.35
C SER A 43 7.37 24.53 -17.85
N GLU A 44 6.46 23.84 -18.53
CA GLU A 44 5.90 24.38 -19.76
C GLU A 44 4.71 25.29 -19.42
N ASP A 45 5.00 26.58 -19.59
CA ASP A 45 4.13 27.75 -19.65
C ASP A 45 2.63 27.49 -19.41
N CYS A 46 2.20 27.74 -18.17
CA CYS A 46 0.80 28.01 -17.89
C CYS A 46 0.64 29.52 -17.78
N SER A 47 0.47 30.17 -18.93
CA SER A 47 0.14 31.58 -19.05
C SER A 47 -0.89 31.96 -18.00
N SER A 48 -0.41 32.74 -17.04
CA SER A 48 -1.16 33.23 -15.89
C SER A 48 -2.06 34.35 -16.34
N ASP A 49 -3.26 34.01 -16.82
CA ASP A 49 -4.32 35.00 -16.96
C ASP A 49 -5.18 35.03 -15.68
N SER A 50 -4.67 35.83 -14.77
CA SER A 50 -5.36 36.66 -13.79
C SER A 50 -6.88 36.81 -13.93
N PHE A 51 -7.70 35.87 -13.44
CA PHE A 51 -9.03 36.22 -12.85
C PHE A 51 -9.44 35.22 -11.76
N ARG A 52 -8.99 35.49 -10.53
CA ARG A 52 -9.69 35.02 -9.33
C ARG A 52 -10.94 35.88 -9.15
N ARG A 53 -12.08 35.21 -8.92
CA ARG A 53 -13.41 35.73 -8.52
C ARG A 53 -14.33 36.19 -9.66
N SER A 54 -15.18 35.28 -10.12
CA SER A 54 -16.60 35.60 -10.36
C SER A 54 -17.42 34.35 -10.03
N SER A 55 -17.99 34.38 -8.83
CA SER A 55 -19.43 34.54 -8.62
C SER A 55 -20.21 33.25 -8.86
N SER A 56 -20.72 32.74 -7.75
CA SER A 56 -21.92 31.92 -7.58
C SER A 56 -23.15 32.50 -8.28
N LYS A 57 -23.07 32.76 -9.59
CA LYS A 57 -24.21 33.12 -10.43
C LYS A 57 -24.83 31.85 -10.95
N HIS A 58 -26.12 31.68 -10.64
CA HIS A 58 -27.02 30.66 -11.15
C HIS A 58 -26.56 30.11 -12.51
N HIS A 59 -26.32 28.80 -12.55
CA HIS A 59 -25.86 28.07 -13.73
C HIS A 59 -26.94 28.09 -14.81
N ARG A 60 -27.07 29.20 -15.54
CA ARG A 60 -27.80 29.20 -16.81
C ARG A 60 -27.09 28.21 -17.75
N PRO A 61 -27.82 27.43 -18.55
CA PRO A 61 -27.20 26.55 -19.53
C PRO A 61 -26.31 27.40 -20.45
N LEU A 62 -25.00 27.17 -20.38
CA LEU A 62 -24.04 27.76 -21.30
C LEU A 62 -24.22 27.09 -22.66
N ASP A 63 -24.22 27.90 -23.71
CA ASP A 63 -24.27 27.41 -25.07
C ASP A 63 -23.01 26.57 -25.37
N LYS A 64 -23.19 25.41 -26.00
CA LYS A 64 -22.13 24.40 -26.18
C LYS A 64 -21.03 24.87 -27.13
N ASP A 65 -21.36 25.80 -28.01
CA ASP A 65 -20.42 26.34 -28.98
C ASP A 65 -19.67 27.59 -28.46
N SER A 66 -19.99 28.05 -27.25
CA SER A 66 -19.30 29.19 -26.64
C SER A 66 -17.84 28.88 -26.31
N GLU A 67 -16.96 29.85 -26.54
CA GLU A 67 -15.54 29.77 -26.17
C GLU A 67 -15.35 29.55 -24.65
N GLU A 68 -16.25 30.07 -23.82
CA GLU A 68 -16.22 29.81 -22.38
C GLU A 68 -16.46 28.33 -22.04
N TYR A 69 -17.42 27.68 -22.72
CA TYR A 69 -17.67 26.25 -22.55
C TYR A 69 -16.46 25.42 -22.98
N LYS A 70 -15.86 25.72 -24.14
CA LYS A 70 -14.65 25.02 -24.64
C LYS A 70 -13.49 25.10 -23.64
N LYS A 71 -13.13 26.31 -23.18
CA LYS A 71 -12.07 26.51 -22.17
C LYS A 71 -12.36 25.78 -20.86
N ARG A 72 -13.62 25.69 -20.43
CA ARG A 72 -14.03 24.94 -19.23
C ARG A 72 -13.89 23.43 -19.42
N ARG A 73 -14.26 22.91 -20.59
CA ARG A 73 -14.11 21.48 -20.94
C ARG A 73 -12.65 21.08 -21.05
N GLU A 74 -11.81 21.88 -21.68
CA GLU A 74 -10.37 21.67 -21.77
C GLU A 74 -9.73 21.59 -20.38
N ARG A 75 -10.01 22.57 -19.50
CA ARG A 75 -9.55 22.53 -18.10
C ARG A 75 -10.02 21.27 -17.36
N ASN A 76 -11.27 20.86 -17.55
CA ASN A 76 -11.78 19.64 -16.93
C ASN A 76 -11.09 18.37 -17.48
N ASN A 77 -10.87 18.28 -18.78
CA ASN A 77 -10.18 17.17 -19.41
C ASN A 77 -8.75 17.05 -18.88
N LEU A 78 -8.03 18.17 -18.74
CA LEU A 78 -6.70 18.21 -18.12
C LEU A 78 -6.74 17.76 -16.66
N ALA A 79 -7.70 18.24 -15.87
CA ALA A 79 -7.87 17.85 -14.47
C ALA A 79 -8.17 16.35 -14.33
N VAL A 80 -9.00 15.79 -15.19
CA VAL A 80 -9.32 14.35 -15.23
C VAL A 80 -8.06 13.55 -15.60
N LYS A 81 -7.31 13.95 -16.64
CA LYS A 81 -6.06 13.28 -17.03
C LYS A 81 -5.07 13.28 -15.87
N LYS A 82 -4.85 14.43 -15.23
CA LYS A 82 -3.98 14.57 -14.05
C LYS A 82 -4.44 13.70 -12.88
N SER A 83 -5.75 13.67 -12.60
CA SER A 83 -6.31 12.85 -11.50
C SER A 83 -6.15 11.35 -11.76
N ARG A 84 -6.35 10.90 -13.00
CA ARG A 84 -6.14 9.50 -13.41
C ARG A 84 -4.68 9.11 -13.29
N SER A 85 -3.76 9.88 -13.85
CA SER A 85 -2.32 9.60 -13.77
C SER A 85 -1.84 9.56 -12.33
N LYS A 86 -2.28 10.51 -11.48
CA LYS A 86 -1.95 10.52 -10.05
C LYS A 86 -2.43 9.27 -9.32
N THR A 87 -3.62 8.77 -9.66
CA THR A 87 -4.17 7.56 -9.04
C THR A 87 -3.37 6.34 -9.49
N LYS A 88 -3.07 6.22 -10.79
CA LYS A 88 -2.25 5.14 -11.34
C LYS A 88 -0.86 5.08 -10.68
N LEU A 89 -0.19 6.24 -10.55
CA LEU A 89 1.12 6.33 -9.91
C LEU A 89 1.07 5.90 -8.45
N ARG A 90 0.05 6.34 -7.68
CA ARG A 90 -0.11 5.92 -6.28
C ARG A 90 -0.30 4.41 -6.14
N THR A 91 -1.07 3.80 -7.03
CA THR A 91 -1.24 2.34 -7.05
C THR A 91 0.11 1.66 -7.29
N GLN A 92 0.88 2.12 -8.28
CA GLN A 92 2.22 1.57 -8.58
C GLN A 92 3.16 1.70 -7.37
N GLN A 93 3.26 2.89 -6.78
CA GLN A 93 4.07 3.14 -5.59
C GLN A 93 3.66 2.25 -4.40
N THR A 94 2.36 1.97 -4.25
CA THR A 94 1.89 1.09 -3.17
C THR A 94 2.33 -0.36 -3.41
N VAL A 95 2.23 -0.84 -4.65
CA VAL A 95 2.70 -2.18 -5.03
C VAL A 95 4.21 -2.31 -4.81
N GLU A 96 4.99 -1.32 -5.27
CA GLU A 96 6.44 -1.28 -5.06
C GLU A 96 6.78 -1.30 -3.57
N ARG A 97 6.09 -0.50 -2.74
CA ARG A 97 6.32 -0.47 -1.29
C ARG A 97 5.96 -1.79 -0.62
N VAL A 98 4.90 -2.47 -1.05
CA VAL A 98 4.54 -3.80 -0.54
C VAL A 98 5.63 -4.81 -0.88
N ASN A 99 6.19 -4.74 -2.09
CA ASN A 99 7.28 -5.63 -2.49
C ASN A 99 8.55 -5.37 -1.67
N GLN A 100 8.95 -4.10 -1.49
CA GLN A 100 10.07 -3.71 -0.64
C GLN A 100 9.91 -4.24 0.80
N LEU A 101 8.73 -4.07 1.40
CA LEU A 101 8.46 -4.56 2.75
C LEU A 101 8.48 -6.09 2.84
N ARG A 102 8.14 -6.81 1.77
CA ARG A 102 8.26 -8.27 1.71
C ARG A 102 9.72 -8.70 1.69
N GLU A 103 10.53 -8.10 0.83
CA GLU A 103 11.97 -8.37 0.75
C GLU A 103 12.67 -8.03 2.08
N GLU A 104 12.35 -6.88 2.69
CA GLU A 104 12.87 -6.49 4.00
C GLU A 104 12.48 -7.50 5.10
N ASN A 105 11.24 -7.97 5.13
CA ASN A 105 10.81 -8.99 6.08
C ASN A 105 11.56 -10.31 5.88
N GLU A 106 11.72 -10.78 4.63
CA GLU A 106 12.48 -12.00 4.33
C GLU A 106 13.94 -11.90 4.80
N MET A 107 14.59 -10.75 4.58
CA MET A 107 15.94 -10.50 5.07
C MET A 107 16.00 -10.50 6.60
N LEU A 108 15.05 -9.85 7.27
CA LEU A 108 14.99 -9.80 8.73
C LEU A 108 14.75 -11.20 9.33
N GLU A 109 13.86 -11.99 8.75
CA GLU A 109 13.64 -13.37 9.15
C GLU A 109 14.90 -14.23 8.98
N ALA A 110 15.64 -14.07 7.89
CA ALA A 110 16.91 -14.76 7.68
C ALA A 110 17.93 -14.36 8.76
N LYS A 111 18.02 -13.08 9.10
CA LYS A 111 18.89 -12.58 10.16
C LYS A 111 18.51 -13.13 11.54
N ILE A 112 17.22 -13.16 11.87
CA ILE A 112 16.72 -13.77 13.11
C ILE A 112 17.10 -15.24 13.17
N LYS A 113 16.90 -15.99 12.07
CA LYS A 113 17.27 -17.42 11.99
C LYS A 113 18.76 -17.64 12.25
N ILE A 114 19.63 -16.82 11.67
CA ILE A 114 21.09 -16.92 11.88
C ILE A 114 21.44 -16.64 13.35
N LEU A 115 20.99 -15.51 13.88
CA LEU A 115 21.28 -15.12 15.28
C LEU A 115 20.75 -16.17 16.28
N THR A 116 19.58 -16.74 16.01
CA THR A 116 19.00 -17.81 16.85
C THR A 116 19.88 -19.06 16.85
N LYS A 117 20.43 -19.45 15.69
CA LYS A 117 21.38 -20.57 15.59
C LYS A 117 22.69 -20.27 16.31
N GLU A 118 23.24 -19.07 16.16
CA GLU A 118 24.46 -18.65 16.85
C GLU A 118 24.29 -18.67 18.37
N LEU A 119 23.16 -18.17 18.88
CA LEU A 119 22.83 -18.22 20.31
C LEU A 119 22.64 -19.65 20.81
N SER A 120 21.99 -20.51 20.03
CA SER A 120 21.82 -21.93 20.38
C SER A 120 23.18 -22.64 20.43
N PHE A 121 24.03 -22.40 19.43
CA PHE A 121 25.39 -22.94 19.39
C PHE A 121 26.22 -22.52 20.62
N LEU A 122 26.17 -21.24 20.99
CA LEU A 122 26.83 -20.74 22.20
C LEU A 122 26.27 -21.41 23.46
N LYS A 123 24.94 -21.52 23.58
CA LYS A 123 24.28 -22.20 24.71
C LYS A 123 24.75 -23.64 24.82
N ASP A 124 24.78 -24.37 23.71
CA ASP A 124 25.23 -25.77 23.67
C ASP A 124 26.71 -25.90 24.05
N LEU A 125 27.56 -24.96 23.61
CA LEU A 125 28.97 -24.93 23.99
C LEU A 125 29.16 -24.69 25.50
N PHE A 126 28.41 -23.75 26.08
CA PHE A 126 28.44 -23.49 27.52
C PHE A 126 27.91 -24.69 28.32
N LEU A 127 26.84 -25.34 27.86
CA LEU A 127 26.29 -26.53 28.50
C LEU A 127 27.25 -27.73 28.43
N ALA A 128 27.95 -27.94 27.31
CA ALA A 128 28.96 -29.00 27.19
C ALA A 128 30.16 -28.76 28.12
N HIS A 129 30.60 -27.50 28.24
CA HIS A 129 31.74 -27.15 29.09
C HIS A 129 31.39 -27.14 30.58
N ALA A 130 30.21 -26.62 30.95
CA ALA A 130 29.71 -26.61 32.33
C ALA A 130 29.18 -27.98 32.78
N GLY A 131 28.62 -28.78 31.87
CA GLY A 131 28.17 -30.16 32.12
C GLY A 131 29.32 -31.14 32.40
N SER A 132 30.55 -30.81 31.98
CA SER A 132 31.75 -31.52 32.42
C SER A 132 32.15 -31.19 33.87
N ALA A 133 31.62 -30.11 34.45
CA ALA A 133 31.92 -29.66 35.82
C ALA A 133 30.75 -29.85 36.80
N HIS A 134 29.50 -29.97 36.34
CA HIS A 134 28.33 -30.12 37.21
C HIS A 134 27.34 -31.15 36.66
N ASN A 135 27.25 -32.29 37.36
CA ASN A 135 26.18 -33.30 37.24
C ASN A 135 24.82 -32.69 37.64
N HIS A 136 24.23 -31.83 36.82
CA HIS A 136 22.83 -31.46 37.00
C HIS A 136 22.05 -31.79 35.71
N SER A 137 21.33 -32.90 35.79
CA SER A 137 20.35 -33.35 34.81
C SER A 137 19.26 -32.28 34.70
N LEU A 138 19.34 -31.42 33.69
CA LEU A 138 18.16 -30.77 33.13
C LEU A 138 17.62 -31.74 32.10
N SER A 139 16.49 -32.35 32.45
CA SER A 139 15.89 -33.44 31.68
C SER A 139 15.62 -33.01 30.25
N ASP A 140 15.92 -33.90 29.30
CA ASP A 140 15.60 -33.82 27.86
C ASP A 140 14.16 -33.33 27.57
N ALA A 141 13.25 -33.55 28.52
CA ALA A 141 11.86 -33.08 28.49
C ALA A 141 11.68 -31.55 28.49
N GLU A 142 12.60 -30.79 29.09
CA GLU A 142 12.52 -29.31 29.13
C GLU A 142 13.07 -28.66 27.85
N LEU A 143 13.97 -29.36 27.15
CA LEU A 143 14.49 -28.98 25.83
C LEU A 143 13.47 -29.19 24.70
N GLY A 144 12.54 -30.14 24.86
CA GLY A 144 11.42 -30.33 23.93
C GLY A 144 10.45 -29.15 23.92
N TYR A 145 10.21 -28.54 25.07
CA TYR A 145 9.26 -27.43 25.21
C TYR A 145 9.71 -26.16 24.46
N LEU A 146 11.01 -25.94 24.33
CA LEU A 146 11.58 -24.82 23.54
C LEU A 146 11.74 -25.13 22.04
N ARG A 147 11.63 -26.39 21.64
CA ARG A 147 11.73 -26.81 20.24
C ARG A 147 10.39 -26.68 19.52
N ASP A 148 9.29 -26.96 20.22
CA ASP A 148 7.93 -26.83 19.68
C ASP A 148 7.41 -25.38 19.66
N GLU A 149 7.95 -24.48 20.51
CA GLU A 149 7.63 -23.04 20.45
C GLU A 149 8.35 -22.31 19.29
N MET A 150 9.30 -22.98 18.62
CA MET A 150 10.04 -22.44 17.46
C MET A 150 9.37 -22.69 16.10
N ASP A 151 8.23 -23.40 16.06
CA ASP A 151 7.43 -23.62 14.84
C ASP A 151 6.20 -22.68 14.75
N HIS A 152 6.40 -21.39 15.00
CA HIS A 152 5.43 -20.34 14.63
C HIS A 152 5.36 -20.12 13.10
N LYS A 153 5.21 -21.19 12.32
CA LYS A 153 4.92 -21.12 10.89
C LYS A 153 3.43 -20.94 10.57
N ASP A 154 2.53 -21.09 11.53
CA ASP A 154 1.10 -21.19 11.23
C ASP A 154 0.27 -19.89 11.36
N VAL A 155 0.87 -18.79 11.84
CA VAL A 155 0.15 -17.51 11.90
C VAL A 155 0.18 -16.75 10.57
N ILE A 156 1.25 -16.90 9.76
CA ILE A 156 1.43 -16.14 8.50
C ILE A 156 0.88 -16.91 7.29
N ALA A 157 0.96 -18.25 7.27
CA ALA A 157 0.40 -19.07 6.20
C ALA A 157 -1.13 -18.93 6.08
N SER A 158 -1.82 -18.69 7.20
CA SER A 158 -3.27 -18.51 7.25
C SER A 158 -3.76 -17.20 6.62
N ALA A 159 -2.89 -16.20 6.43
CA ALA A 159 -3.25 -14.92 5.80
C ALA A 159 -3.14 -14.94 4.26
N ASN A 160 -2.35 -15.87 3.70
CA ASN A 160 -2.07 -15.92 2.26
C ASN A 160 -3.03 -16.81 1.46
N ASN A 161 -3.92 -17.56 2.11
CA ASN A 161 -4.92 -18.42 1.45
C ASN A 161 -6.25 -17.70 1.13
N ASN A 162 -6.32 -16.38 1.25
CA ASN A 162 -7.53 -15.59 0.95
C ASN A 162 -7.46 -14.79 -0.37
N SER A 163 -6.52 -15.12 -1.27
CA SER A 163 -6.52 -14.59 -2.64
C SER A 163 -6.85 -15.72 -3.62
N ALA A 164 -8.15 -15.96 -3.77
CA ALA A 164 -8.74 -16.50 -5.00
C ALA A 164 -8.83 -15.40 -6.07
#